data_AF-A0A8T3P9C9-F1
#
_entry.id   AF-A0A8T3P9C9-F1
#
_cell.length_a   1.000
_cell.length_b   1.000
_cell.length_c   1.000
_cell.angle_alpha   90.00
_cell.angle_beta   90.00
_cell.angle_gamma   90.00
#
_symmetry.space_group_name_H-M   'P 1'
#
loop_
_entity.id
_entity.type
_entity.pdbx_description
1 polymer ?
#
loop_
_entity_poly.entity_id
_entity_poly.type
_entity_poly.pdbx_seq_one_letter_code
_entity_poly.pdbx_strand_id
1 'polypeptide(L)'
;MGERLRVPGPSFAREETVELRSLRGTAAARRVKLGMSPPTATDDGWWLALLWAHEGGRVVDAVDIVPAAGPPPGQPLLTLGPAFAGALAGLVAQEDGRQALRLRLQPAADESRPWERPLVLQLAVKWDAVRGLAMRPNELAREVLRAFGHAIQAAGRPG
;
A
#
# COMPACT_ATOMS: atom_id res chain seq x y z
N MET A 1 8.57 11.40 18.08
CA MET A 1 8.02 10.29 17.27
C MET A 1 7.01 9.58 18.14
N GLY A 2 5.72 9.63 17.79
CA GLY A 2 4.63 9.09 18.63
C GLY A 2 4.65 7.56 18.69
N GLU A 3 3.81 6.98 19.54
CA GLU A 3 3.65 5.52 19.58
C GLU A 3 3.11 5.01 18.24
N ARG A 4 3.83 4.08 17.60
CA ARG A 4 3.38 3.45 16.34
C ARG A 4 2.10 2.64 16.56
N LEU A 5 1.18 2.78 15.62
CA LEU A 5 -0.06 2.02 15.59
C LEU A 5 0.23 0.50 15.57
N ARG A 6 -0.55 -0.29 16.31
CA ARG A 6 -0.49 -1.76 16.20
C ARG A 6 -1.07 -2.19 14.85
N VAL A 7 -0.67 -3.37 14.36
CA VAL A 7 -1.33 -3.94 13.18
C VAL A 7 -2.85 -4.05 13.39
N PRO A 8 -3.68 -3.76 12.37
CA PRO A 8 -5.15 -3.82 12.51
C PRO A 8 -5.69 -5.21 12.87
N GLY A 9 -4.93 -6.26 12.57
CA GLY A 9 -5.29 -7.65 12.82
C GLY A 9 -4.36 -8.61 12.06
N PRO A 10 -4.66 -9.91 12.04
CA PRO A 10 -3.95 -10.85 11.19
C PRO A 10 -4.19 -10.51 9.71
N SER A 11 -3.18 -10.76 8.88
CA SER A 11 -3.33 -10.61 7.43
C SER A 11 -4.23 -11.72 6.87
N PHE A 12 -5.19 -11.34 6.03
CA PHE A 12 -6.10 -12.24 5.31
C PHE A 12 -5.34 -13.15 4.34
N ALA A 13 -4.41 -12.58 3.58
CA ALA A 13 -3.52 -13.33 2.70
C ALA A 13 -2.17 -13.55 3.38
N ARG A 14 -1.40 -14.52 2.88
CA ARG A 14 -0.02 -14.76 3.32
C ARG A 14 0.76 -13.45 3.21
N GLU A 15 1.39 -13.05 4.32
CA GLU A 15 2.18 -11.82 4.37
C GLU A 15 3.33 -11.88 3.35
N GLU A 16 3.51 -10.80 2.61
CA GLU A 16 4.66 -10.58 1.75
C GLU A 16 5.75 -9.83 2.54
N THR A 17 7.02 -10.10 2.27
CA THR A 17 8.14 -9.38 2.92
C THR A 17 8.83 -8.49 1.90
N VAL A 18 9.02 -7.23 2.27
CA VAL A 18 9.69 -6.24 1.42
C VAL A 18 10.90 -5.69 2.15
N GLU A 19 12.01 -5.62 1.43
CA GLU A 19 13.20 -4.90 1.87
C GLU A 19 13.04 -3.42 1.53
N LEU A 20 13.08 -2.58 2.57
CA LEU A 20 13.21 -1.15 2.42
C LEU A 20 14.68 -0.85 2.08
N ARG A 21 14.89 -0.04 1.03
CA ARG A 21 16.23 0.53 0.79
C ARG A 21 16.64 1.30 2.05
N SER A 22 17.90 1.25 2.45
CA SER A 22 18.36 1.86 3.71
C SER A 22 18.01 3.35 3.76
N LEU A 23 17.34 3.74 4.84
CA LEU A 23 16.89 5.09 5.13
C LEU A 23 17.45 5.50 6.48
N ARG A 24 18.19 6.61 6.51
CA ARG A 24 18.84 7.25 7.66
C ARG A 24 19.90 6.38 8.34
N GLY A 25 21.11 6.40 7.78
CA GLY A 25 22.35 6.14 8.53
C GLY A 25 22.53 4.74 9.14
N THR A 26 21.69 3.76 8.80
CA THR A 26 21.85 2.37 9.25
C THR A 26 22.23 1.50 8.07
N ALA A 27 23.35 0.78 8.19
CA ALA A 27 23.91 -0.06 7.12
C ALA A 27 23.07 -1.32 6.81
N ALA A 28 22.03 -1.61 7.58
CA ALA A 28 21.21 -2.80 7.43
C ALA A 28 19.94 -2.52 6.61
N ALA A 29 19.63 -3.40 5.65
CA ALA A 29 18.35 -3.40 4.96
C ALA A 29 17.22 -3.68 5.97
N ARG A 30 16.28 -2.74 6.11
CA ARG A 30 15.13 -2.91 7.01
C ARG A 30 14.06 -3.72 6.30
N ARG A 31 13.56 -4.78 6.93
CA ARG A 31 12.52 -5.64 6.35
C ARG A 31 11.18 -5.34 6.98
N VAL A 32 10.17 -5.12 6.14
CA VAL A 32 8.77 -4.95 6.59
C VAL A 32 7.92 -6.07 6.02
N LYS A 33 6.90 -6.45 6.80
CA LYS A 33 5.87 -7.38 6.37
C LYS A 33 4.65 -6.62 5.91
N LEU A 34 4.00 -7.11 4.86
CA LEU A 34 2.79 -6.54 4.30
C LEU A 34 1.60 -7.39 4.69
N GLY A 35 0.56 -6.73 5.19
CA GLY A 35 -0.70 -7.36 5.53
C GLY A 35 -1.89 -6.68 4.87
N MET A 36 -2.98 -7.42 4.79
CA MET A 36 -4.25 -6.95 4.23
C MET A 36 -5.42 -7.45 5.06
N SER A 37 -6.47 -6.65 5.24
CA SER A 37 -7.70 -7.09 5.91
C SER A 37 -8.49 -8.05 5.01
N PRO A 38 -9.40 -8.89 5.55
CA PRO A 38 -10.38 -9.56 4.71
C PRO A 38 -11.11 -8.52 3.85
N PRO A 39 -11.25 -8.75 2.55
CA PRO A 39 -11.90 -7.79 1.69
C PRO A 39 -13.42 -7.87 1.82
N THR A 40 -14.10 -6.75 1.63
CA THR A 40 -15.55 -6.67 1.56
C THR A 40 -15.96 -6.24 0.16
N ALA A 41 -16.88 -6.98 -0.45
CA ALA A 41 -17.51 -6.58 -1.71
C ALA A 41 -18.78 -5.77 -1.43
N THR A 42 -19.00 -4.72 -2.21
CA THR A 42 -20.25 -3.93 -2.20
C THR A 42 -21.15 -4.37 -3.35
N ASP A 43 -22.44 -4.05 -3.25
CA ASP A 43 -23.44 -4.42 -4.27
C ASP A 43 -23.18 -3.76 -5.64
N ASP A 44 -22.50 -2.60 -5.66
CA ASP A 44 -22.06 -1.91 -6.88
C ASP A 44 -20.68 -2.36 -7.38
N GLY A 45 -20.17 -3.47 -6.85
CA GLY A 45 -19.00 -4.20 -7.37
C GLY A 45 -17.65 -3.70 -6.86
N TRP A 46 -17.59 -2.79 -5.87
CA TRP A 46 -16.33 -2.40 -5.27
C TRP A 46 -15.84 -3.47 -4.30
N TRP A 47 -14.54 -3.70 -4.35
CA TRP A 47 -13.80 -4.54 -3.43
C TRP A 47 -12.97 -3.64 -2.52
N LEU A 48 -13.25 -3.71 -1.22
CA LEU A 48 -12.71 -2.82 -0.21
C LEU A 48 -11.76 -3.58 0.72
N ALA A 49 -10.58 -3.03 0.99
CA ALA A 49 -9.63 -3.62 1.94
C ALA A 49 -8.71 -2.55 2.57
N LEU A 50 -8.15 -2.88 3.74
CA LEU A 50 -7.02 -2.16 4.32
C LEU A 50 -5.72 -2.89 3.98
N LEU A 51 -4.67 -2.14 3.62
CA LEU A 51 -3.30 -2.63 3.45
C LEU A 51 -2.41 -1.94 4.48
N TRP A 52 -1.43 -2.66 5.04
CA TRP A 52 -0.47 -2.08 5.97
C TRP A 52 0.90 -2.72 5.81
N ALA A 53 1.95 -1.95 6.14
CA ALA A 53 3.30 -2.45 6.29
C ALA A 53 3.70 -2.38 7.78
N HIS A 54 4.34 -3.41 8.30
CA HIS A 54 4.68 -3.49 9.72
C HIS A 54 6.02 -4.16 10.00
N GLU A 55 6.57 -3.84 11.16
CA GLU A 55 7.76 -4.46 11.75
C GLU A 55 7.47 -4.75 13.22
N GLY A 56 7.69 -6.00 13.65
CA GLY A 56 7.42 -6.40 15.03
C GLY A 56 5.96 -6.19 15.47
N GLY A 57 4.99 -6.26 14.55
CA GLY A 57 3.57 -6.05 14.85
C GLY A 57 3.16 -4.58 15.02
N ARG A 58 4.05 -3.64 14.68
CA ARG A 58 3.78 -2.20 14.66
C ARG A 58 3.83 -1.68 13.24
N VAL A 59 2.79 -0.96 12.83
CA VAL A 59 2.71 -0.33 11.51
C VAL A 59 3.83 0.69 11.38
N VAL A 60 4.55 0.64 10.26
CA VAL A 60 5.59 1.62 9.94
C VAL A 60 4.96 2.93 9.48
N ASP A 61 5.67 4.05 9.65
CA ASP A 61 5.18 5.33 9.15
C ASP A 61 5.49 5.48 7.66
N ALA A 62 4.71 6.28 6.92
CA ALA A 62 4.95 6.49 5.50
C ALA A 62 6.33 7.15 5.25
N VAL A 63 6.83 7.96 6.17
CA VAL A 63 8.19 8.52 6.09
C VAL A 63 9.28 7.44 6.14
N ASP A 64 8.98 6.27 6.68
CA ASP A 64 9.95 5.16 6.77
C ASP A 64 10.24 4.48 5.44
N ILE A 65 9.52 4.80 4.36
CA ILE A 65 9.66 4.14 3.06
C ILE A 65 10.23 5.04 1.96
N VAL A 66 10.47 6.32 2.25
CA VAL A 66 11.02 7.32 1.31
C VAL A 66 12.48 7.64 1.59
N PRO A 67 13.27 8.05 0.57
CA PRO A 67 14.66 8.46 0.72
C PRO A 67 14.94 9.35 1.93
N ALA A 68 16.04 9.07 2.63
CA ALA A 68 16.42 9.76 3.85
C ALA A 68 17.12 11.09 3.60
N ALA A 69 17.71 11.22 2.41
CA ALA A 69 18.31 12.44 1.90
C ALA A 69 17.37 13.06 0.86
N GLY A 70 17.19 14.38 0.97
CA GLY A 70 16.27 15.13 0.13
C GLY A 70 14.85 15.23 0.72
N PRO A 71 14.04 16.21 0.27
CA PRO A 71 12.65 16.29 0.65
C PRO A 71 11.90 15.04 0.13
N PRO A 72 10.97 14.47 0.91
CA PRO A 72 10.09 13.42 0.40
C PRO A 72 9.36 13.86 -0.89
N PRO A 73 9.17 12.95 -1.86
CA PRO A 73 8.56 13.29 -3.13
C PRO A 73 7.06 13.61 -2.95
N GLY A 74 6.68 14.89 -3.08
CA GLY A 74 5.28 15.32 -3.09
C GLY A 74 4.40 14.76 -1.96
N GLN A 75 3.11 14.60 -2.25
CA GLN A 75 2.16 13.93 -1.34
C GLN A 75 2.34 12.40 -1.41
N PRO A 76 2.21 11.64 -0.29
CA PRO A 76 2.49 10.22 -0.28
C PRO A 76 1.70 9.39 -1.31
N LEU A 77 0.42 9.72 -1.53
CA LEU A 77 -0.41 9.03 -2.52
C LEU A 77 0.01 9.33 -3.96
N LEU A 78 0.62 10.47 -4.25
CA LEU A 78 1.15 10.78 -5.58
C LEU A 78 2.40 9.95 -5.88
N THR A 79 3.12 9.52 -4.84
CA THR A 79 4.30 8.67 -4.96
C THR A 79 3.93 7.19 -5.03
N LEU A 80 3.02 6.73 -4.17
CA LEU A 80 2.63 5.32 -4.12
C LEU A 80 1.62 4.93 -5.22
N GLY A 81 0.67 5.83 -5.50
CA GLY A 81 -0.49 5.57 -6.34
C GLY A 81 -0.15 5.09 -7.76
N PRO A 82 0.72 5.78 -8.51
CA PRO A 82 1.06 5.38 -9.88
C PRO A 82 1.71 3.99 -9.95
N ALA A 83 2.66 3.68 -9.07
CA ALA A 83 3.31 2.38 -9.03
C ALA A 83 2.34 1.26 -8.64
N PHE A 84 1.44 1.53 -7.68
CA PHE A 84 0.40 0.59 -7.27
C PHE A 84 -0.61 0.32 -8.40
N ALA A 85 -1.13 1.39 -9.02
CA ALA A 85 -2.11 1.31 -10.09
C ALA A 85 -1.54 0.62 -11.34
N GLY A 86 -0.28 0.92 -11.68
CA GLY A 86 0.45 0.27 -12.77
C GLY A 86 0.68 -1.22 -12.52
N ALA A 87 1.00 -1.61 -11.28
CA ALA A 87 1.19 -3.03 -10.94
C ALA A 87 -0.11 -3.85 -11.03
N LEU A 88 -1.28 -3.22 -10.90
CA LEU A 88 -2.59 -3.84 -11.09
C LEU A 88 -3.20 -3.59 -12.48
N ALA A 89 -2.43 -2.99 -13.40
CA ALA A 89 -2.91 -2.72 -14.75
C ALA A 89 -3.35 -4.00 -15.46
N GLY A 90 -4.53 -3.95 -16.07
CA GLY A 90 -5.14 -5.11 -16.73
C GLY A 90 -5.83 -6.10 -15.78
N LEU A 91 -5.83 -5.89 -14.46
CA LEU A 91 -6.72 -6.62 -13.53
C LEU A 91 -7.89 -5.73 -13.06
N VAL A 92 -7.67 -4.42 -13.03
CA VAL A 92 -8.65 -3.42 -12.61
C VAL A 92 -9.55 -3.04 -13.79
N ALA A 93 -10.85 -2.93 -13.53
CA ALA A 93 -11.81 -2.44 -14.52
C ALA A 93 -11.51 -1.01 -14.95
N GLN A 94 -11.95 -0.63 -16.14
CA GLN A 94 -11.83 0.73 -16.66
C GLN A 94 -13.22 1.37 -16.71
N GLU A 95 -13.36 2.55 -16.13
CA GLU A 95 -14.55 3.40 -16.19
C GLU A 95 -14.13 4.77 -16.73
N ASP A 96 -14.77 5.24 -17.81
CA ASP A 96 -14.44 6.53 -18.47
C ASP A 96 -12.94 6.70 -18.82
N GLY A 97 -12.31 5.61 -19.26
CA GLY A 97 -10.89 5.58 -19.62
C GLY A 97 -9.93 5.67 -18.44
N ARG A 98 -10.41 5.45 -17.20
CA ARG A 98 -9.61 5.44 -15.98
C ARG A 98 -9.80 4.13 -15.22
N GLN A 99 -8.74 3.67 -14.58
CA GLN A 99 -8.83 2.51 -13.70
C GLN A 99 -9.82 2.80 -12.55
N ALA A 100 -10.76 1.89 -12.33
CA ALA A 100 -11.71 1.91 -11.22
C ALA A 100 -10.99 1.53 -9.90
N LEU A 101 -10.09 2.41 -9.48
CA LEU A 101 -9.20 2.25 -8.34
C LEU A 101 -9.19 3.54 -7.53
N ARG A 102 -9.36 3.41 -6.22
CA ARG A 102 -9.34 4.52 -5.27
C ARG A 102 -8.45 4.13 -4.10
N LEU A 103 -7.51 5.00 -3.79
CA LEU A 103 -6.57 4.84 -2.69
C LEU A 103 -6.74 6.01 -1.72
N ARG A 104 -6.73 5.71 -0.41
CA ARG A 104 -6.69 6.73 0.63
C ARG A 104 -5.70 6.32 1.71
N LEU A 105 -4.98 7.29 2.26
CA LEU A 105 -4.22 7.09 3.49
C LEU A 105 -5.04 7.59 4.67
N GLN A 106 -4.70 7.11 5.85
CA GLN A 106 -5.15 7.77 7.08
C GLN A 106 -4.73 9.25 7.07
N PRO A 107 -5.51 10.16 7.67
CA PRO A 107 -5.11 11.56 7.84
C PRO A 107 -3.77 11.66 8.57
N ALA A 108 -2.96 12.67 8.25
CA ALA A 108 -1.79 12.95 9.09
C ALA A 108 -2.24 13.62 10.38
N ALA A 109 -1.49 13.40 11.46
CA ALA A 109 -1.68 14.18 12.67
C ALA A 109 -1.32 15.66 12.43
N ASP A 110 -0.37 15.92 11.53
CA ASP A 110 0.04 17.24 11.07
C ASP A 110 0.08 17.24 9.52
N GLU A 111 -0.88 17.91 8.89
CA GLU A 111 -0.97 17.98 7.42
C GLU A 111 0.17 18.81 6.78
N SER A 112 0.94 19.58 7.57
CA SER A 112 2.19 20.18 7.08
C SER A 112 3.32 19.15 6.90
N ARG A 113 3.16 17.96 7.49
CA ARG A 113 4.09 16.84 7.43
C ARG A 113 3.40 15.60 6.89
N PRO A 114 3.02 15.59 5.61
CA PRO A 114 2.14 14.56 5.07
C PRO A 114 2.74 13.16 5.09
N TRP A 115 4.04 12.99 5.30
CA TRP A 115 4.69 11.69 5.42
C TRP A 115 4.74 11.15 6.87
N GLU A 116 4.54 12.00 7.88
CA GLU A 116 4.50 11.59 9.30
C GLU A 116 3.12 11.02 9.66
N ARG A 117 2.78 9.87 9.07
CA ARG A 117 1.52 9.14 9.31
C ARG A 117 1.73 7.63 9.22
N PRO A 118 0.91 6.80 9.90
CA PRO A 118 0.96 5.35 9.72
C PRO A 118 0.73 4.94 8.26
N LEU A 119 1.51 4.00 7.76
CA LEU A 119 1.36 3.45 6.41
C LEU A 119 0.23 2.40 6.38
N VAL A 120 -1.01 2.90 6.47
CA VAL A 120 -2.24 2.14 6.29
C VAL A 120 -3.00 2.72 5.10
N LEU A 121 -3.12 1.92 4.03
CA LEU A 121 -3.80 2.29 2.79
C LEU A 121 -5.20 1.68 2.78
N GLN A 122 -6.22 2.51 2.57
CA GLN A 122 -7.56 2.07 2.23
C GLN A 122 -7.64 1.90 0.71
N LEU A 123 -7.99 0.70 0.29
CA LEU A 123 -8.16 0.31 -1.10
C LEU A 123 -9.65 0.16 -1.40
N ALA A 124 -10.09 0.77 -2.49
CA ALA A 124 -11.34 0.48 -3.16
C ALA A 124 -11.02 0.18 -4.63
N VAL A 125 -11.38 -1.00 -5.12
CA VAL A 125 -11.09 -1.41 -6.50
C VAL A 125 -12.26 -2.18 -7.11
N LYS A 126 -12.58 -1.92 -8.38
CA LYS A 126 -13.42 -2.83 -9.16
C LYS A 126 -12.53 -3.68 -10.06
N TRP A 127 -12.75 -4.98 -10.03
CA TRP A 127 -12.02 -5.92 -10.87
C TRP A 127 -12.62 -5.97 -12.28
N ASP A 128 -11.77 -6.18 -13.27
CA ASP A 128 -12.23 -6.49 -14.62
C ASP A 128 -13.14 -7.73 -14.60
N ALA A 129 -14.29 -7.67 -15.26
CA ALA A 129 -15.31 -8.71 -15.15
C ALA A 129 -14.85 -10.08 -15.66
N VAL A 130 -13.94 -10.12 -16.65
CA VAL A 130 -13.45 -11.39 -17.21
C VAL A 130 -12.33 -11.94 -16.35
N ARG A 131 -11.34 -11.10 -16.00
CA ARG A 131 -10.16 -11.55 -15.25
C ARG A 131 -10.43 -11.72 -13.76
N GLY A 132 -11.26 -10.88 -13.17
CA GLY A 132 -11.67 -10.96 -11.77
C GLY A 132 -12.43 -12.24 -11.45
N LEU A 133 -13.32 -12.69 -12.35
CA LEU A 133 -14.06 -13.95 -12.18
C LEU A 133 -13.18 -15.20 -12.35
N ALA A 134 -12.05 -15.09 -13.05
CA ALA A 134 -11.12 -16.19 -13.25
C ALA A 134 -10.20 -16.44 -12.04
N MET A 135 -10.20 -15.55 -11.03
CA MET A 135 -9.31 -15.61 -9.87
C MET A 135 -10.10 -15.84 -8.57
N ARG A 136 -9.54 -16.64 -7.68
CA ARG A 136 -10.06 -16.80 -6.31
C ARG A 136 -9.75 -15.53 -5.49
N PRO A 137 -10.53 -15.21 -4.45
CA PRO A 137 -10.28 -14.05 -3.60
C PRO A 137 -8.86 -13.99 -3.01
N ASN A 138 -8.28 -15.13 -2.66
CA ASN A 138 -6.91 -15.21 -2.15
C ASN A 138 -5.84 -14.93 -3.22
N GLU A 139 -6.14 -15.18 -4.49
CA GLU A 139 -5.23 -14.87 -5.60
C GLU A 139 -5.25 -13.37 -5.87
N LEU A 140 -6.44 -12.75 -5.91
CA LEU A 140 -6.58 -11.29 -5.99
C LEU A 140 -5.88 -10.57 -4.82
N ALA A 141 -6.07 -11.06 -3.59
CA ALA A 141 -5.42 -10.50 -2.41
C ALA A 141 -3.88 -10.57 -2.49
N ARG A 142 -3.32 -11.62 -3.08
CA ARG A 142 -1.86 -11.72 -3.31
C ARG A 142 -1.36 -10.71 -4.34
N GLU A 143 -2.08 -10.53 -5.45
CA GLU A 143 -1.73 -9.51 -6.44
C GLU A 143 -1.78 -8.09 -5.84
N VAL A 144 -2.78 -7.81 -5.00
CA VAL A 144 -2.88 -6.54 -4.26
C VAL A 144 -1.67 -6.34 -3.32
N LEU A 145 -1.29 -7.36 -2.54
CA LEU A 145 -0.13 -7.27 -1.64
C LEU A 145 1.18 -7.09 -2.42
N ARG A 146 1.33 -7.76 -3.57
CA ARG A 146 2.49 -7.60 -4.47
C ARG A 146 2.57 -6.21 -5.05
N ALA A 147 1.45 -5.67 -5.52
CA ALA A 147 1.35 -4.30 -6.00
C ALA A 147 1.69 -3.28 -4.90
N PHE A 148 1.24 -3.53 -3.67
CA PHE A 148 1.58 -2.70 -2.51
C PHE A 148 3.08 -2.72 -2.20
N GLY A 149 3.67 -3.91 -2.18
CA GLY A 149 5.12 -4.05 -1.99
C GLY A 149 5.93 -3.37 -3.08
N HIS A 150 5.51 -3.50 -4.33
CA HIS A 150 6.13 -2.81 -5.45
C HIS A 150 6.07 -1.29 -5.29
N ALA A 151 4.91 -0.74 -4.89
CA ALA A 151 4.74 0.68 -4.65
C ALA A 151 5.65 1.19 -3.51
N ILE A 152 5.76 0.44 -2.41
CA ILE A 152 6.68 0.75 -1.30
C ILE A 152 8.13 0.77 -1.77
N GLN A 153 8.56 -0.23 -2.55
CA GLN A 153 9.91 -0.28 -3.08
C GLN A 153 10.21 0.84 -4.09
N ALA A 154 9.21 1.24 -4.88
CA ALA A 154 9.32 2.33 -5.83
C ALA A 154 9.46 3.68 -5.11
N ALA A 155 8.70 3.90 -4.03
CA ALA A 155 8.77 5.11 -3.21
C ALA A 155 10.17 5.33 -2.58
N GLY A 156 10.89 4.26 -2.30
CA GLY A 156 12.26 4.30 -1.77
C GLY A 156 13.36 4.59 -2.81
N ARG A 157 13.02 4.78 -4.09
CA ARG A 157 14.01 5.10 -5.13
C ARG A 157 14.31 6.61 -5.13
N PRO A 158 15.56 7.02 -5.36
CA PRO A 158 15.86 8.42 -5.66
C PRO A 158 15.10 8.87 -6.90
N GLY A 159 14.55 10.08 -6.87
CA GLY A 159 13.97 10.75 -8.03
C GLY A 159 15.04 11.25 -8.99
#